data_AF-A0A5A7S4F1-F1
#
_entry.id   AF-A0A5A7S4F1-F1
#
_cell.length_a   1.000
_cell.length_b   1.000
_cell.length_c   1.000
_cell.angle_alpha   90.00
_cell.angle_beta   90.00
_cell.angle_gamma   90.00
#
_symmetry.space_group_name_H-M   'P 1'
#
loop_
_entity.id
_entity.type
_entity.pdbx_description
1 polymer ?
#
loop_
_entity_poly.entity_id
_entity_poly.type
_entity_poly.pdbx_seq_one_letter_code
_entity_poly.pdbx_strand_id
1 'polypeptide(L)'
;GKTFAVRVRRTGNHDFTSQDVAVELGREIKKKYNLKVNLEKPDIELFVEVRDEKSYLFFEKIKGPGGLPAGTQGKILSLIRNRNDILALWYMLRRGCSARLLVENEESTLNKFVREWYVENHVEISYGGIEENLKGCIALVTGETMDNINLDMDKFLNIPVLRPLVSFDENRLREMMGRVGL
;
A
#
# COMPACT_ATOMS: atom_id res chain seq x y z
N GLY A 1 -33.61 -15.81 10.18
CA GLY A 1 -33.47 -14.35 10.09
C GLY A 1 -31.99 -14.02 10.07
N LYS A 2 -31.60 -12.95 9.35
CA LYS A 2 -30.20 -12.49 9.30
C LYS A 2 -29.73 -12.00 10.67
N THR A 3 -28.44 -12.07 10.91
CA THR A 3 -27.75 -11.64 12.11
C THR A 3 -26.94 -10.37 11.87
N PHE A 4 -26.68 -9.59 12.92
CA PHE A 4 -25.88 -8.38 12.81
C PHE A 4 -25.01 -8.12 14.04
N ALA A 5 -23.99 -7.28 13.88
CA ALA A 5 -23.22 -6.69 14.96
C ALA A 5 -23.02 -5.18 14.73
N VAL A 6 -22.96 -4.41 15.81
CA VAL A 6 -22.56 -3.00 15.79
C VAL A 6 -21.16 -2.89 16.38
N ARG A 7 -20.25 -2.27 15.62
CA ARG A 7 -18.83 -2.13 15.96
C ARG A 7 -18.50 -0.64 16.10
N VAL A 8 -18.45 -0.15 17.33
CA VAL A 8 -18.24 1.27 17.61
C VAL A 8 -16.80 1.56 18.00
N ARG A 9 -16.23 2.60 17.41
CA ARG A 9 -14.97 3.21 17.85
C ARG A 9 -15.22 4.67 18.21
N ARG A 10 -14.62 5.13 19.30
CA ARG A 10 -14.76 6.49 19.83
C ARG A 10 -13.39 7.15 19.96
N THR A 11 -13.28 8.39 19.51
CA THR A 11 -12.14 9.28 19.70
C THR A 11 -12.66 10.65 20.14
N GLY A 12 -12.11 11.23 21.20
CA GLY A 12 -12.59 12.48 21.79
C GLY A 12 -13.04 12.31 23.25
N ASN A 13 -13.63 13.37 23.81
CA ASN A 13 -14.17 13.39 25.17
C ASN A 13 -15.70 13.36 25.12
N HIS A 14 -16.30 12.33 25.73
CA HIS A 14 -17.75 12.09 25.71
C HIS A 14 -18.17 11.55 27.08
N ASP A 15 -19.39 11.83 27.48
CA ASP A 15 -20.04 11.29 28.67
C ASP A 15 -20.57 9.85 28.47
N PHE A 16 -20.46 9.31 27.25
CA PHE A 16 -20.82 7.95 26.89
C PHE A 16 -19.61 7.13 26.37
N THR A 17 -19.73 5.81 26.44
CA THR A 17 -18.75 4.85 25.94
C THR A 17 -19.12 4.31 24.56
N SER A 18 -18.16 3.70 23.86
CA SER A 18 -18.43 2.94 22.62
C SER A 18 -19.46 1.83 22.83
N GLN A 19 -19.50 1.24 24.03
CA GLN A 19 -20.43 0.17 24.37
C GLN A 19 -21.86 0.71 24.55
N ASP A 20 -22.03 1.88 25.16
CA ASP A 20 -23.35 2.52 25.29
C ASP A 20 -23.97 2.77 23.93
N VAL A 21 -23.18 3.32 22.99
CA VAL A 21 -23.61 3.54 21.61
C VAL A 21 -23.95 2.21 20.91
N ALA A 22 -23.14 1.17 21.11
CA ALA A 22 -23.39 -0.15 20.51
C ALA A 22 -24.68 -0.79 21.03
N VAL A 23 -24.97 -0.65 22.33
CA VAL A 23 -26.19 -1.15 22.97
C VAL A 23 -27.41 -0.40 22.47
N GLU A 24 -27.35 0.94 22.45
CA GLU A 24 -28.47 1.78 22.02
C GLU A 24 -28.82 1.54 20.54
N LEU A 25 -27.82 1.62 19.66
CA LEU A 25 -28.02 1.33 18.23
C LEU A 25 -28.45 -0.12 17.98
N GLY A 26 -27.84 -1.07 18.70
CA GLY A 26 -28.21 -2.47 18.62
C GLY A 26 -29.67 -2.72 19.00
N ARG A 27 -30.16 -2.04 20.03
CA ARG A 27 -31.58 -2.09 20.45
C ARG A 27 -32.50 -1.58 19.35
N GLU A 28 -32.21 -0.41 18.80
CA GLU A 28 -33.04 0.21 17.76
C GLU A 28 -33.06 -0.61 16.46
N ILE A 29 -31.90 -1.13 16.02
CA ILE A 29 -31.83 -2.00 14.84
C ILE A 29 -32.62 -3.29 15.07
N LYS A 30 -32.45 -3.93 16.23
CA LYS A 30 -33.19 -5.16 16.57
C LYS A 30 -34.69 -4.91 16.59
N LYS A 31 -35.15 -3.82 17.20
CA LYS A 31 -36.56 -3.44 17.29
C LYS A 31 -37.17 -3.17 15.91
N LYS A 32 -36.46 -2.42 15.07
CA LYS A 32 -36.97 -1.98 13.76
C LYS A 32 -36.96 -3.09 12.71
N TYR A 33 -35.96 -3.96 12.72
CA TYR A 33 -35.73 -4.96 11.66
C TYR A 33 -35.90 -6.41 12.09
N ASN A 34 -36.20 -6.67 13.37
CA ASN A 34 -36.35 -8.02 13.95
C ASN A 34 -35.14 -8.94 13.67
N LEU A 35 -33.94 -8.38 13.67
CA LEU A 35 -32.68 -9.10 13.46
C LEU A 35 -32.11 -9.64 14.77
N LYS A 36 -31.31 -10.70 14.69
CA LYS A 36 -30.61 -11.28 15.86
C LYS A 36 -29.19 -10.73 15.97
N VAL A 37 -28.71 -10.47 17.18
CA VAL A 37 -27.32 -10.06 17.41
C VAL A 37 -26.41 -11.30 17.37
N ASN A 38 -25.31 -11.23 16.62
CA ASN A 38 -24.23 -12.22 16.64
C ASN A 38 -22.88 -11.48 16.65
N LEU A 39 -22.14 -11.53 17.75
CA LEU A 39 -20.89 -10.78 17.90
C LEU A 39 -19.66 -11.51 17.35
N GLU A 40 -19.78 -12.80 17.03
CA GLU A 40 -18.67 -13.61 16.53
C GLU A 40 -18.64 -13.66 15.00
N LYS A 41 -19.79 -14.00 14.38
CA LYS A 41 -19.92 -14.16 12.93
C LYS A 41 -21.25 -13.60 12.41
N PRO A 42 -21.43 -12.27 12.44
CA PRO A 42 -22.64 -11.62 11.93
C PRO A 42 -22.73 -11.70 10.40
N ASP A 43 -23.97 -11.72 9.87
CA ASP A 43 -24.20 -11.55 8.43
C ASP A 43 -24.00 -10.10 7.97
N ILE A 44 -24.17 -9.14 8.88
CA ILE A 44 -24.05 -7.69 8.63
C ILE A 44 -23.28 -7.04 9.78
N GLU A 45 -22.20 -6.33 9.47
CA GLU A 45 -21.51 -5.48 10.43
C GLU A 45 -21.78 -4.00 10.13
N LEU A 46 -22.35 -3.30 11.10
CA LEU A 46 -22.40 -1.84 11.07
C LEU A 46 -21.23 -1.30 11.89
N PHE A 47 -20.33 -0.59 11.22
CA PHE A 47 -19.26 0.16 11.89
C PHE A 47 -19.71 1.59 12.15
N VAL A 48 -19.38 2.08 13.34
CA VAL A 48 -19.65 3.45 13.76
C VAL A 48 -18.35 4.05 14.26
N GLU A 49 -17.91 5.15 13.66
CA GLU A 49 -16.81 5.96 14.18
C GLU A 49 -17.36 7.27 14.72
N VAL A 50 -17.29 7.42 16.04
CA VAL A 50 -17.55 8.68 16.74
C VAL A 50 -16.22 9.42 16.90
N ARG A 51 -16.14 10.63 16.34
CA ARG A 51 -14.97 11.51 16.40
C ARG A 51 -15.43 12.89 16.81
N ASP A 52 -15.12 13.25 18.06
CA ASP A 52 -15.60 14.49 18.68
C ASP A 52 -17.12 14.65 18.47
N GLU A 53 -17.57 15.73 17.86
CA GLU A 53 -19.00 16.02 17.62
C GLU A 53 -19.58 15.35 16.35
N LYS A 54 -18.83 14.47 15.67
CA LYS A 54 -19.25 13.85 14.41
C LYS A 54 -19.29 12.33 14.50
N SER A 55 -20.22 11.73 13.76
CA SER A 55 -20.35 10.28 13.64
C SER A 55 -20.37 9.84 12.19
N TYR A 56 -19.63 8.79 11.88
CA TYR A 56 -19.55 8.16 10.56
C TYR A 56 -20.05 6.73 10.66
N LEU A 57 -20.91 6.32 9.72
CA LEU A 57 -21.48 4.98 9.66
C LEU A 57 -21.10 4.34 8.33
N PHE A 58 -20.66 3.09 8.38
CA PHE A 58 -20.28 2.34 7.18
C PHE A 58 -20.40 0.83 7.41
N PHE A 59 -20.54 0.07 6.33
CA PHE A 59 -20.66 -1.40 6.37
C PHE A 59 -19.39 -2.12 5.91
N GLU A 60 -18.52 -1.42 5.18
CA GLU A 60 -17.36 -2.04 4.54
C GLU A 60 -16.06 -1.34 4.93
N LYS A 61 -15.01 -2.14 5.13
CA LYS A 61 -13.64 -1.68 5.30
C LYS A 61 -12.81 -2.21 4.15
N ILE A 62 -12.54 -1.35 3.18
CA ILE A 62 -11.70 -1.70 2.02
C ILE A 62 -10.24 -1.59 2.45
N LYS A 63 -9.52 -2.71 2.41
CA LYS A 63 -8.10 -2.73 2.76
C LYS A 63 -7.29 -2.11 1.63
N GLY A 64 -6.68 -0.97 1.91
CA GLY A 64 -5.70 -0.35 1.01
C GLY A 64 -4.34 -1.06 1.02
N PRO A 65 -3.39 -0.59 0.19
CA PRO A 65 -2.05 -1.19 0.10
C PRO A 65 -1.19 -1.03 1.36
N GLY A 66 -1.57 -0.12 2.26
CA GLY A 66 -0.79 0.24 3.45
C GLY A 66 0.58 0.82 3.10
N GLY A 67 1.52 0.77 4.04
CA GLY A 67 2.84 1.38 3.87
C GLY A 67 2.91 2.81 4.39
N LEU A 68 3.95 3.53 3.98
CA LEU A 68 4.15 4.94 4.31
C LEU A 68 3.70 5.84 3.16
N PRO A 69 3.26 7.08 3.42
CA PRO A 69 2.96 8.04 2.36
C PRO A 69 4.18 8.25 1.46
N ALA A 70 4.00 8.15 0.14
CA ALA A 70 5.06 8.33 -0.84
C ALA A 70 5.71 9.72 -0.70
N GLY A 71 7.02 9.80 -0.96
CA GLY A 71 7.83 11.02 -0.79
C GLY A 71 8.28 11.35 0.64
N THR A 72 7.83 10.63 1.67
CA THR A 72 8.24 10.86 3.06
C THR A 72 9.63 10.32 3.41
N GLN A 73 10.21 9.42 2.60
CA GLN A 73 11.49 8.73 2.87
C GLN A 73 12.57 9.03 1.81
N GLY A 74 12.55 10.22 1.21
CA GLY A 74 13.54 10.63 0.22
C GLY A 74 13.33 10.00 -1.16
N LYS A 75 14.22 10.37 -2.09
CA LYS A 75 14.12 10.02 -3.51
C LYS A 75 15.08 8.89 -3.86
N ILE A 76 14.60 7.85 -4.52
CA ILE A 76 15.43 6.76 -5.08
C ILE A 76 15.59 6.92 -6.59
N LEU A 77 16.62 6.30 -7.16
CA LEU A 77 16.64 5.97 -8.58
C LEU A 77 16.25 4.50 -8.73
N SER A 78 15.25 4.19 -9.55
CA SER A 78 14.89 2.82 -9.88
C SER A 78 15.25 2.55 -11.33
N LEU A 79 16.07 1.52 -11.58
CA LEU A 79 16.22 0.99 -12.93
C LEU A 79 14.93 0.28 -13.30
N ILE A 80 14.45 0.45 -14.53
CA ILE A 80 13.26 -0.22 -15.05
C ILE A 80 13.62 -0.90 -16.37
N ARG A 81 13.94 -2.19 -16.28
CA ARG A 81 14.32 -3.04 -17.42
C ARG A 81 13.31 -4.16 -17.67
N ASN A 82 12.58 -4.55 -16.64
CA ASN A 82 11.62 -5.65 -16.67
C ASN A 82 10.59 -5.54 -15.52
N ARG A 83 9.64 -6.47 -15.48
CA ARG A 83 8.58 -6.53 -14.46
C ARG A 83 9.08 -6.70 -13.03
N ASN A 84 10.23 -7.35 -12.79
CA ASN A 84 10.79 -7.46 -11.43
C ASN A 84 11.24 -6.10 -10.92
N ASP A 85 11.88 -5.30 -11.77
CA ASP A 85 12.27 -3.94 -11.43
C ASP A 85 11.05 -3.08 -11.06
N ILE A 86 9.92 -3.23 -11.78
CA ILE A 86 8.65 -2.53 -11.46
C ILE A 86 8.09 -3.01 -10.11
N LEU A 87 8.18 -4.30 -9.81
CA LEU A 87 7.76 -4.83 -8.51
C LEU A 87 8.66 -4.31 -7.37
N ALA A 88 9.97 -4.21 -7.59
CA ALA A 88 10.90 -3.62 -6.63
C ALA A 88 10.61 -2.14 -6.38
N LEU A 89 10.32 -1.36 -7.43
CA LEU A 89 9.85 0.02 -7.34
C LEU A 89 8.63 0.11 -6.42
N TRP A 90 7.61 -0.72 -6.62
CA TRP A 90 6.39 -0.72 -5.80
C TRP A 90 6.67 -0.93 -4.31
N TYR A 91 7.59 -1.86 -3.97
CA TYR A 91 8.00 -2.07 -2.59
C TYR A 91 8.66 -0.83 -1.98
N MET A 92 9.49 -0.11 -2.74
CA MET A 92 10.13 1.11 -2.27
C MET A 92 9.15 2.27 -2.13
N LEU A 93 8.20 2.42 -3.06
CA LEU A 93 7.13 3.41 -2.96
C LEU A 93 6.23 3.14 -1.74
N ARG A 94 5.93 1.87 -1.43
CA ARG A 94 5.22 1.49 -0.18
C ARG A 94 6.01 1.77 1.09
N ARG A 95 7.32 1.91 0.99
CA ARG A 95 8.17 2.39 2.09
C ARG A 95 8.27 3.91 2.12
N GLY A 96 7.48 4.64 1.35
CA GLY A 96 7.38 6.09 1.41
C GLY A 96 8.44 6.83 0.59
N CYS A 97 9.22 6.15 -0.25
CA CYS A 97 10.14 6.82 -1.16
C CYS A 97 9.37 7.53 -2.30
N SER A 98 9.97 8.57 -2.87
CA SER A 98 9.68 8.99 -4.25
C SER A 98 10.72 8.38 -5.18
N ALA A 99 10.45 8.33 -6.49
CA ALA A 99 11.33 7.65 -7.43
C ALA A 99 11.59 8.47 -8.69
N ARG A 100 12.85 8.49 -9.12
CA ARG A 100 13.23 8.69 -10.51
C ARG A 100 13.32 7.32 -11.16
N LEU A 101 12.71 7.15 -12.33
CA LEU A 101 12.73 5.90 -13.09
C LEU A 101 13.68 6.05 -14.26
N LEU A 102 14.71 5.21 -14.31
CA LEU A 102 15.55 5.10 -15.49
C LEU A 102 15.04 3.93 -16.34
N VAL A 103 14.36 4.25 -17.45
CA VAL A 103 13.64 3.27 -18.26
C VAL A 103 14.48 2.87 -19.47
N GLU A 104 14.75 1.58 -19.62
CA GLU A 104 15.55 1.07 -20.74
C GLU A 104 14.70 0.46 -21.87
N ASN A 105 13.68 -0.37 -21.57
CA ASN A 105 13.03 -1.18 -22.62
C ASN A 105 11.52 -1.49 -22.43
N GLU A 106 10.80 -0.88 -21.48
CA GLU A 106 9.39 -1.24 -21.26
C GLU A 106 8.51 -0.06 -20.82
N GLU A 107 7.85 0.59 -21.77
CA GLU A 107 6.99 1.75 -21.49
C GLU A 107 5.53 1.36 -21.18
N SER A 108 4.94 0.38 -21.87
CA SER A 108 3.48 0.13 -21.79
C SER A 108 3.04 -0.46 -20.44
N THR A 109 3.72 -1.51 -19.96
CA THR A 109 3.46 -2.11 -18.65
C THR A 109 3.73 -1.10 -17.54
N LEU A 110 4.84 -0.36 -17.62
CA LEU A 110 5.19 0.67 -16.65
C LEU A 110 4.15 1.80 -16.61
N ASN A 111 3.77 2.34 -17.76
CA ASN A 111 2.81 3.44 -17.85
C ASN A 111 1.44 3.03 -17.27
N LYS A 112 0.98 1.82 -17.59
CA LYS A 112 -0.24 1.27 -16.98
C LYS A 112 -0.08 1.18 -15.46
N PHE A 113 1.02 0.60 -14.98
CA PHE A 113 1.29 0.42 -13.56
C PHE A 113 1.33 1.75 -12.79
N VAL A 114 2.09 2.73 -13.29
CA VAL A 114 2.18 4.07 -12.69
C VAL A 114 0.81 4.75 -12.70
N ARG A 115 0.03 4.63 -13.78
CA ARG A 115 -1.33 5.20 -13.82
C ARG A 115 -2.28 4.55 -12.80
N GLU A 116 -2.19 3.25 -12.59
CA GLU A 116 -3.07 2.54 -11.64
C GLU A 116 -2.67 2.82 -10.18
N TRP A 117 -1.37 2.93 -9.91
CA TRP A 117 -0.86 3.00 -8.54
C TRP A 117 -0.44 4.39 -8.07
N TYR A 118 -0.01 5.28 -8.97
CA TYR A 118 0.76 6.49 -8.65
C TYR A 118 0.43 7.65 -9.60
N VAL A 119 -0.84 8.08 -9.61
CA VAL A 119 -1.38 9.06 -10.55
C VAL A 119 -0.64 10.41 -10.56
N GLU A 120 0.02 10.87 -9.48
CA GLU A 120 0.79 12.14 -9.48
C GLU A 120 1.99 12.24 -8.48
N ASN A 121 2.95 13.11 -8.83
CA ASN A 121 4.05 13.76 -8.07
C ASN A 121 5.16 12.95 -7.38
N HIS A 122 5.05 11.63 -7.28
CA HIS A 122 6.09 10.84 -6.59
C HIS A 122 7.00 10.04 -7.51
N VAL A 123 6.72 10.04 -8.81
CA VAL A 123 7.47 9.30 -9.82
C VAL A 123 7.80 10.23 -10.98
N GLU A 124 9.07 10.28 -11.37
CA GLU A 124 9.50 10.98 -12.59
C GLU A 124 10.24 10.01 -13.51
N ILE A 125 9.91 10.01 -14.79
CA ILE A 125 10.61 9.20 -15.79
C ILE A 125 11.79 10.01 -16.33
N SER A 126 12.95 9.37 -16.40
CA SER A 126 14.16 9.96 -16.94
C SER A 126 14.90 8.96 -17.83
N TYR A 127 15.76 9.50 -18.68
CA TYR A 127 16.55 8.74 -19.66
C TYR A 127 18.03 9.10 -19.51
N GLY A 128 18.91 8.34 -20.18
CA GLY A 128 20.35 8.60 -20.18
C GLY A 128 21.13 7.71 -19.19
N GLY A 129 22.21 8.24 -18.62
CA GLY A 129 23.15 7.47 -17.79
C GLY A 129 22.74 7.37 -16.33
N ILE A 130 23.15 6.29 -15.65
CA ILE A 130 22.89 6.07 -14.23
C ILE A 130 23.46 7.21 -13.38
N GLU A 131 24.74 7.58 -13.56
CA GLU A 131 25.43 8.58 -12.73
C GLU A 131 24.74 9.95 -12.74
N GLU A 132 24.30 10.41 -13.91
CA GLU A 132 23.56 11.67 -14.05
C GLU A 132 22.25 11.61 -13.28
N ASN A 133 21.53 10.50 -13.43
CA ASN A 133 20.24 10.26 -12.81
C ASN A 133 20.31 9.94 -11.32
N LEU A 134 21.49 9.67 -10.76
CA LEU A 134 21.66 9.47 -9.32
C LEU A 134 21.69 10.78 -8.52
N LYS A 135 21.88 11.93 -9.17
CA LYS A 135 21.94 13.22 -8.47
C LYS A 135 20.65 13.50 -7.69
N GLY A 136 20.78 13.69 -6.38
CA GLY A 136 19.66 13.91 -5.47
C GLY A 136 18.87 12.65 -5.09
N CYS A 137 19.31 11.46 -5.53
CA CYS A 137 18.78 10.18 -5.07
C CYS A 137 19.64 9.62 -3.93
N ILE A 138 18.99 9.01 -2.94
CA ILE A 138 19.66 8.44 -1.76
C ILE A 138 20.10 6.98 -1.96
N ALA A 139 19.57 6.32 -2.98
CA ALA A 139 19.87 4.92 -3.30
C ALA A 139 19.49 4.59 -4.75
N LEU A 140 20.14 3.55 -5.29
CA LEU A 140 19.72 2.84 -6.51
C LEU A 140 18.83 1.66 -6.12
N VAL A 141 17.83 1.34 -6.92
CA VAL A 141 16.91 0.21 -6.70
C VAL A 141 16.87 -0.68 -7.94
N THR A 142 17.00 -1.99 -7.71
CA THR A 142 16.91 -3.03 -8.75
C THR A 142 16.01 -4.18 -8.28
N GLY A 143 15.40 -4.88 -9.24
CA GLY A 143 14.55 -6.05 -9.03
C GLY A 143 15.27 -7.39 -9.08
N GLU A 144 16.57 -7.41 -8.80
CA GLU A 144 17.36 -8.63 -8.77
C GLU A 144 16.98 -9.52 -7.59
N THR A 145 17.06 -10.83 -7.82
CA THR A 145 16.87 -11.90 -6.83
C THR A 145 18.23 -12.53 -6.49
N MET A 146 18.28 -13.46 -5.54
CA MET A 146 19.51 -14.19 -5.23
C MET A 146 20.09 -14.94 -6.45
N ASP A 147 19.24 -15.38 -7.37
CA ASP A 147 19.64 -16.19 -8.52
C ASP A 147 20.33 -15.38 -9.63
N ASN A 148 20.11 -14.06 -9.67
CA ASN A 148 20.61 -13.20 -10.75
C ASN A 148 21.27 -11.91 -10.25
N ILE A 149 21.62 -11.84 -8.96
CA ILE A 149 22.23 -10.65 -8.37
C ILE A 149 23.57 -10.32 -9.05
N ASN A 150 23.68 -9.08 -9.55
CA ASN A 150 24.95 -8.52 -10.01
C ASN A 150 25.43 -7.46 -9.00
N LEU A 151 26.64 -7.66 -8.47
CA LEU A 151 27.27 -6.78 -7.47
C LEU A 151 28.24 -5.75 -8.07
N ASP A 152 28.34 -5.64 -9.39
CA ASP A 152 29.24 -4.68 -10.02
C ASP A 152 28.82 -3.24 -9.68
N MET A 153 27.52 -2.95 -9.70
CA MET A 153 26.99 -1.62 -9.32
C MET A 153 27.38 -1.24 -7.89
N ASP A 154 27.39 -2.18 -6.95
CA ASP A 154 27.78 -1.94 -5.55
C ASP A 154 29.26 -1.56 -5.41
N LYS A 155 30.12 -1.98 -6.36
CA LYS A 155 31.55 -1.63 -6.36
C LYS A 155 31.82 -0.25 -6.94
N PHE A 156 31.02 0.17 -7.92
CA PHE A 156 31.24 1.43 -8.66
C PHE A 156 30.47 2.61 -8.08
N LEU A 157 29.37 2.38 -7.36
CA LEU A 157 28.52 3.44 -6.83
C LEU A 157 28.83 3.75 -5.35
N ASN A 158 28.94 5.03 -5.04
CA ASN A 158 29.12 5.53 -3.66
C ASN A 158 27.80 5.66 -2.89
N ILE A 159 26.74 4.99 -3.33
CA ILE A 159 25.41 5.01 -2.70
C ILE A 159 24.90 3.57 -2.53
N PRO A 160 23.96 3.32 -1.61
CA PRO A 160 23.36 2.01 -1.44
C PRO A 160 22.63 1.53 -2.71
N VAL A 161 22.78 0.24 -3.03
CA VAL A 161 21.95 -0.47 -4.01
C VAL A 161 20.97 -1.37 -3.27
N LEU A 162 19.68 -1.06 -3.37
CA LEU A 162 18.61 -1.75 -2.66
C LEU A 162 17.94 -2.77 -3.58
N ARG A 163 17.80 -4.00 -3.07
CA ARG A 163 17.22 -5.14 -3.78
C ARG A 163 16.06 -5.75 -2.97
N PRO A 164 14.86 -5.13 -3.00
CA PRO A 164 13.72 -5.58 -2.19
C PRO A 164 13.29 -7.02 -2.44
N LEU A 165 13.64 -7.56 -3.62
CA LEU A 165 13.26 -8.89 -4.09
C LEU A 165 14.36 -9.94 -3.88
N VAL A 166 15.51 -9.59 -3.30
CA VAL A 166 16.68 -10.48 -3.22
C VAL A 166 16.38 -11.85 -2.62
N SER A 167 15.47 -11.91 -1.64
CA SER A 167 15.11 -13.16 -0.94
C SER A 167 13.86 -13.85 -1.51
N PHE A 168 13.32 -13.38 -2.64
CA PHE A 168 12.09 -13.93 -3.19
C PHE A 168 12.40 -15.09 -4.12
N ASP A 169 11.64 -16.18 -3.95
CA ASP A 169 11.57 -17.27 -4.93
C ASP A 169 10.56 -16.94 -6.06
N GLU A 170 10.58 -17.77 -7.11
CA GLU A 170 9.70 -17.60 -8.28
C GLU A 170 8.21 -17.62 -7.94
N ASN A 171 7.79 -18.44 -6.96
CA ASN A 171 6.39 -18.55 -6.57
C ASN A 171 5.91 -17.26 -5.92
N ARG A 172 6.72 -16.71 -5.01
CA ARG A 172 6.44 -15.45 -4.33
C ARG A 172 6.46 -14.26 -5.29
N LEU A 173 7.37 -14.24 -6.27
CA LEU A 173 7.38 -13.21 -7.32
C LEU A 173 6.07 -13.25 -8.11
N ARG A 174 5.64 -14.45 -8.56
CA ARG A 174 4.40 -14.62 -9.33
C ARG A 174 3.17 -14.21 -8.52
N GLU A 175 3.09 -14.61 -7.25
CA GLU A 175 2.01 -14.20 -6.33
C GLU A 175 1.95 -12.68 -6.20
N MET A 176 3.09 -12.04 -5.95
CA MET A 176 3.14 -10.61 -5.71
C MET A 176 2.87 -9.80 -6.98
N MET A 177 3.37 -10.22 -8.14
CA MET A 177 3.04 -9.61 -9.44
C MET A 177 1.54 -9.63 -9.70
N GLY A 178 0.90 -10.79 -9.52
CA GLY A 178 -0.55 -10.92 -9.70
C GLY A 178 -1.35 -10.02 -8.77
N ARG A 179 -0.89 -9.84 -7.52
CA ARG A 179 -1.52 -8.90 -6.55
C ARG A 179 -1.43 -7.44 -6.96
N VAL A 180 -0.35 -7.05 -7.64
CA VAL A 180 -0.12 -5.64 -8.00
C VAL A 180 -0.52 -5.32 -9.44
N GLY A 181 -1.10 -6.28 -10.17
CA GLY A 181 -1.57 -6.08 -11.54
C GLY A 181 -0.48 -6.06 -12.60
N LEU A 182 0.70 -6.61 -12.26
CA LEU A 182 1.82 -6.79 -13.20
C LEU A 182 1.68 -8.08 -13.98
#